data_AF-A0A958QKI2-F1
#
_entry.id   AF-A0A958QKI2-F1
#
_cell.length_a   1.000
_cell.length_b   1.000
_cell.length_c   1.000
_cell.angle_alpha   90.00
_cell.angle_beta   90.00
_cell.angle_gamma   90.00
#
_symmetry.space_group_name_H-M   'P 1'
#
loop_
_entity.id
_entity.type
_entity.pdbx_description
1 polymer ?
#
loop_
_entity_poly.entity_id
_entity_poly.type
_entity_poly.pdbx_seq_one_letter_code
_entity_poly.pdbx_strand_id
1 'polypeptide(L)'
;MKTLFVNICLIIYTLLSGSYAFSQMIPASEENTGYGFDGAWYKPDVDELGRTLSGQGFNAQYILRSDGTKELGVYWYAYNPAGTEKIWFVAIGPIEGYEANLTIYEANSYMRLNVPQVNAGNRPVGTMNWLLIDCTTVDISWTFNEDANLLNGVSSLDNGSMTLRRLTPIVSVLGQDLCTTPLETFVGISEEEYQDLLVDYTRLGRLYDALVVNYNGLVSDYNYCEDRLDDAYDDIDDLEDYVDDLEDEIYYLEAEIDDAYDDGYDDGYDDGYYDGYYDGYDDGYDDGYDDGSYWCDGAFQASKKLFDVKAKKAERMSQASAKAKAAAPAKAAIALQKKKAARVQSAGKQASIKAKAILAKLKLKMSQIKAKKVVKPKKQSIKNER
;
A
#
# COMPACT_ATOMS: atom_id res chain seq x y z
N MET A 1 3.24 4.94 -14.81
CA MET A 1 2.66 3.58 -14.66
C MET A 1 3.12 2.89 -13.37
N LYS A 2 4.42 2.86 -13.06
CA LYS A 2 4.97 2.30 -11.81
C LYS A 2 4.29 2.82 -10.52
N THR A 3 4.04 4.13 -10.41
CA THR A 3 3.40 4.75 -9.21
C THR A 3 1.92 4.38 -9.02
N LEU A 4 1.18 4.16 -10.12
CA LEU A 4 -0.21 3.72 -10.05
C LEU A 4 -0.30 2.25 -9.60
N PHE A 5 0.70 1.44 -9.97
CA PHE A 5 0.78 0.03 -9.63
C PHE A 5 1.17 -0.19 -8.16
N VAL A 6 2.13 0.58 -7.63
CA VAL A 6 2.49 0.54 -6.20
C VAL A 6 1.28 0.86 -5.32
N ASN A 7 0.47 1.85 -5.70
CA ASN A 7 -0.75 2.19 -4.95
C ASN A 7 -1.83 1.09 -5.02
N ILE A 8 -1.98 0.39 -6.14
CA ILE A 8 -2.94 -0.71 -6.28
C ILE A 8 -2.48 -1.93 -5.46
N CYS A 9 -1.18 -2.29 -5.52
CA CYS A 9 -0.62 -3.37 -4.72
C CYS A 9 -0.69 -3.06 -3.22
N LEU A 10 -0.46 -1.81 -2.80
CA LEU A 10 -0.58 -1.39 -1.40
C LEU A 10 -2.02 -1.53 -0.89
N ILE A 11 -3.02 -1.12 -1.70
CA ILE A 11 -4.45 -1.25 -1.40
C ILE A 11 -4.88 -2.72 -1.32
N ILE A 12 -4.41 -3.55 -2.25
CA ILE A 12 -4.71 -5.00 -2.23
C ILE A 12 -4.05 -5.66 -1.02
N TYR A 13 -2.81 -5.30 -0.68
CA TYR A 13 -2.13 -5.83 0.51
C TYR A 13 -2.78 -5.38 1.83
N THR A 14 -3.32 -4.16 1.91
CA THR A 14 -4.11 -3.72 3.09
C THR A 14 -5.44 -4.47 3.20
N LEU A 15 -6.10 -4.75 2.08
CA LEU A 15 -7.33 -5.54 2.05
C LEU A 15 -7.08 -7.03 2.38
N LEU A 16 -5.94 -7.59 1.96
CA LEU A 16 -5.56 -8.98 2.23
C LEU A 16 -5.07 -9.20 3.67
N SER A 17 -4.26 -8.29 4.22
CA SER A 17 -3.80 -8.38 5.61
C SER A 17 -4.92 -8.13 6.62
N GLY A 18 -5.89 -7.27 6.28
CA GLY A 18 -7.13 -7.11 7.05
C GLY A 18 -8.01 -8.38 7.04
N SER A 19 -8.06 -9.12 5.94
CA SER A 19 -8.94 -10.31 5.80
C SER A 19 -8.40 -11.56 6.51
N TYR A 20 -7.08 -11.77 6.51
CA TYR A 20 -6.46 -12.89 7.25
C TYR A 20 -6.47 -12.66 8.77
N ALA A 21 -6.34 -11.42 9.23
CA ALA A 21 -6.52 -11.09 10.65
C ALA A 21 -7.99 -11.23 11.10
N PHE A 22 -8.96 -10.95 10.22
CA PHE A 22 -10.40 -11.09 10.51
C PHE A 22 -10.85 -12.55 10.66
N SER A 23 -10.25 -13.49 9.92
CA SER A 23 -10.67 -14.90 9.94
C SER A 23 -10.31 -15.66 11.22
N GLN A 24 -9.44 -15.11 12.08
CA GLN A 24 -9.10 -15.71 13.38
C GLN A 24 -9.59 -14.89 14.59
N MET A 25 -10.26 -13.75 14.39
CA MET A 25 -10.67 -12.83 15.48
C MET A 25 -12.18 -12.69 15.71
N ILE A 26 -13.04 -13.41 14.98
CA ILE A 26 -14.49 -13.17 15.02
C ILE A 26 -15.17 -14.50 15.37
N PRO A 27 -15.52 -14.70 16.65
CA PRO A 27 -16.59 -13.93 17.30
C PRO A 27 -16.19 -13.19 18.60
N ALA A 28 -14.96 -13.34 19.09
CA ALA A 28 -14.62 -12.88 20.45
C ALA A 28 -14.46 -11.36 20.61
N SER A 29 -14.20 -10.58 19.54
CA SER A 29 -13.89 -9.15 19.69
C SER A 29 -15.11 -8.22 19.63
N GLU A 30 -16.21 -8.58 18.97
CA GLU A 30 -17.42 -7.75 18.93
C GLU A 30 -18.30 -7.93 20.18
N GLU A 31 -18.20 -9.08 20.87
CA GLU A 31 -18.86 -9.33 22.16
C GLU A 31 -18.10 -8.73 23.36
N ASN A 32 -16.84 -8.33 23.16
CA ASN A 32 -15.95 -7.80 24.20
C ASN A 32 -15.84 -6.27 24.24
N THR A 33 -16.56 -5.52 23.38
CA THR A 33 -16.68 -4.07 23.58
C THR A 33 -17.66 -3.78 24.69
N GLY A 34 -17.14 -3.57 25.89
CA GLY A 34 -17.92 -3.28 27.08
C GLY A 34 -18.54 -1.91 27.05
N TYR A 35 -19.86 -1.92 26.89
CA TYR A 35 -20.86 -0.88 27.15
C TYR A 35 -20.42 0.27 28.05
N GLY A 36 -19.53 1.14 27.55
CA GLY A 36 -19.07 2.32 28.27
C GLY A 36 -18.07 2.08 29.41
N PHE A 37 -17.46 0.91 29.54
CA PHE A 37 -16.37 0.71 30.50
C PHE A 37 -15.00 0.81 29.81
N ASP A 38 -14.92 0.35 28.56
CA ASP A 38 -13.67 0.35 27.80
C ASP A 38 -13.12 1.74 27.54
N GLY A 39 -11.83 1.91 27.78
CA GLY A 39 -11.11 3.09 27.35
C GLY A 39 -10.01 3.56 28.29
N ALA A 40 -9.39 4.66 27.88
CA ALA A 40 -8.51 5.44 28.74
C ALA A 40 -9.35 6.48 29.48
N TRP A 41 -9.20 6.48 30.80
CA TRP A 41 -9.87 7.36 31.74
C TRP A 41 -8.83 8.20 32.47
N TYR A 42 -9.11 9.47 32.72
CA TYR A 42 -8.17 10.40 33.33
C TYR A 42 -8.88 11.30 34.31
N LYS A 43 -8.19 11.70 35.38
CA LYS A 43 -8.69 12.75 36.25
C LYS A 43 -8.43 14.11 35.57
N PRO A 44 -9.46 14.91 35.26
CA PRO A 44 -9.26 16.25 34.74
C PRO A 44 -8.84 17.19 35.89
N ASP A 45 -7.62 17.05 36.37
CA ASP A 45 -7.06 18.04 37.29
C ASP A 45 -6.70 19.28 36.48
N VAL A 46 -7.42 20.36 36.72
CA VAL A 46 -7.05 21.70 36.26
C VAL A 46 -6.52 22.48 37.45
N ASP A 47 -5.36 23.12 37.29
CA ASP A 47 -4.88 24.04 38.31
C ASP A 47 -5.75 25.31 38.37
N GLU A 48 -5.46 26.20 39.33
CA GLU A 48 -6.17 27.49 39.49
C GLU A 48 -6.13 28.37 38.22
N LEU A 49 -5.24 28.06 37.27
CA LEU A 49 -5.07 28.77 36.00
C LEU A 49 -5.72 28.01 34.83
N GLY A 50 -6.47 26.93 35.09
CA GLY A 50 -7.15 26.14 34.07
C GLY A 50 -6.23 25.22 33.25
N ARG A 51 -4.98 25.02 33.68
CA ARG A 51 -4.04 24.14 32.97
C ARG A 51 -4.26 22.71 33.45
N THR A 52 -4.36 21.78 32.50
CA THR A 52 -4.41 20.35 32.81
C THR A 52 -3.11 19.92 33.47
N LEU A 53 -3.15 19.60 34.76
CA LEU A 53 -2.07 18.90 35.42
C LEU A 53 -2.12 17.45 34.92
N SER A 54 -0.97 16.89 34.54
CA SER A 54 -0.88 15.52 34.01
C SER A 54 -1.45 14.53 35.02
N GLY A 55 -2.74 14.20 34.88
CA GLY A 55 -3.48 13.36 35.80
C GLY A 55 -3.09 11.89 35.68
N GLN A 56 -3.27 11.15 36.77
CA GLN A 56 -3.22 9.69 36.74
C GLN A 56 -4.25 9.17 35.72
N GLY A 57 -3.78 8.30 34.83
CA GLY A 57 -4.60 7.64 33.82
C GLY A 57 -4.90 6.20 34.21
N PHE A 58 -6.15 5.80 34.03
CA PHE A 58 -6.62 4.43 34.20
C PHE A 58 -7.01 3.89 32.83
N ASN A 59 -6.59 2.68 32.50
CA ASN A 59 -7.11 1.97 31.34
C ASN A 59 -8.07 0.90 31.85
N ALA A 60 -9.31 0.93 31.38
CA ALA A 60 -10.32 -0.04 31.74
C ALA A 60 -10.68 -0.90 30.52
N GLN A 61 -10.88 -2.18 30.76
CA GLN A 61 -11.20 -3.19 29.77
C GLN A 61 -12.30 -4.11 30.29
N TYR A 62 -13.38 -4.22 29.55
CA TYR A 62 -14.45 -5.18 29.73
C TYR A 62 -14.06 -6.54 29.18
N ILE A 63 -14.45 -7.56 29.91
CA ILE A 63 -14.10 -8.94 29.64
C ILE A 63 -15.39 -9.77 29.74
N LEU A 64 -15.88 -10.25 28.60
CA LEU A 64 -16.90 -11.28 28.52
C LEU A 64 -16.21 -12.64 28.50
N ARG A 65 -16.44 -13.43 29.55
CA ARG A 65 -15.91 -14.79 29.67
C ARG A 65 -16.80 -15.75 28.88
N SER A 66 -16.24 -16.91 28.55
CA SER A 66 -16.93 -17.96 27.79
C SER A 66 -18.17 -18.54 28.50
N ASP A 67 -18.25 -18.38 29.82
CA ASP A 67 -19.41 -18.76 30.64
C ASP A 67 -20.47 -17.65 30.71
N GLY A 68 -20.27 -16.54 30.00
CA GLY A 68 -21.16 -15.38 29.98
C GLY A 68 -20.97 -14.41 31.15
N THR A 69 -20.05 -14.69 32.08
CA THR A 69 -19.72 -13.74 33.15
C THR A 69 -19.02 -12.51 32.59
N LYS A 70 -19.28 -11.37 33.23
CA LYS A 70 -18.80 -10.05 32.82
C LYS A 70 -17.87 -9.52 33.88
N GLU A 71 -16.65 -9.20 33.49
CA GLU A 71 -15.64 -8.66 34.38
C GLU A 71 -15.09 -7.34 33.84
N LEU A 72 -14.59 -6.51 34.74
CA LEU A 72 -13.84 -5.30 34.42
C LEU A 72 -12.40 -5.49 34.87
N GLY A 73 -11.46 -5.31 33.96
CA GLY A 73 -10.03 -5.19 34.24
C GLY A 73 -9.60 -3.73 34.16
N VAL A 74 -9.01 -3.19 35.21
CA VAL A 74 -8.50 -1.80 35.28
C VAL A 74 -7.00 -1.83 35.53
N TYR A 75 -6.24 -1.02 34.80
CA TYR A 75 -4.79 -0.92 34.94
C TYR A 75 -4.36 0.52 35.11
N TRP A 76 -3.43 0.74 36.02
CA TRP A 76 -2.78 2.03 36.20
C TRP A 76 -1.39 1.81 36.77
N TYR A 77 -0.60 2.87 36.81
CA TYR A 77 0.64 2.89 37.57
C TYR A 77 0.64 4.08 38.53
N ALA A 78 1.25 3.88 39.68
CA ALA A 78 1.60 4.95 40.60
C ALA A 78 3.13 5.07 40.65
N TYR A 79 3.60 6.20 41.17
CA TYR A 79 5.00 6.32 41.60
C TYR A 79 5.09 6.10 43.10
N ASN A 80 6.20 5.53 43.56
CA ASN A 80 6.51 5.52 44.99
C ASN A 80 6.58 6.97 45.54
N PRO A 81 6.52 7.18 46.87
CA PRO A 81 6.59 8.53 47.45
C PRO A 81 7.85 9.32 47.06
N ALA A 82 8.95 8.64 46.69
CA ALA A 82 10.17 9.26 46.22
C ALA A 82 10.12 9.68 44.73
N GLY A 83 9.09 9.29 43.98
CA GLY A 83 8.94 9.57 42.55
C GLY A 83 9.89 8.77 41.64
N THR A 84 10.64 7.80 42.17
CA THR A 84 11.73 7.12 41.47
C THR A 84 11.31 5.83 40.76
N GLU A 85 10.30 5.14 41.28
CA GLU A 85 9.90 3.81 40.79
C GLU A 85 8.42 3.79 40.42
N LYS A 86 8.11 3.08 39.32
CA LYS A 86 6.75 2.85 38.85
C LYS A 86 6.23 1.54 39.43
N ILE A 87 5.08 1.61 40.09
CA ILE A 87 4.36 0.46 40.61
C ILE A 87 3.15 0.23 39.71
N TRP A 88 3.02 -0.95 39.15
CA TRP A 88 1.89 -1.32 38.32
C TRP A 88 0.81 -2.01 39.14
N PHE A 89 -0.43 -1.58 38.95
CA PHE A 89 -1.59 -2.22 39.54
C PHE A 89 -2.53 -2.74 38.47
N VAL A 90 -3.18 -3.84 38.79
CA VAL A 90 -4.35 -4.34 38.07
C VAL A 90 -5.48 -4.56 39.06
N ALA A 91 -6.67 -4.08 38.75
CA ALA A 91 -7.86 -4.43 39.49
C ALA A 91 -8.77 -5.25 38.57
N ILE A 92 -9.26 -6.40 39.04
CA ILE A 92 -10.21 -7.22 38.28
C ILE A 92 -11.35 -7.69 39.17
N GLY A 93 -12.56 -7.74 38.61
CA GLY A 93 -13.74 -8.23 39.32
C GLY A 93 -15.00 -8.19 38.46
N PRO A 94 -16.11 -8.75 38.97
CA PRO A 94 -17.37 -8.81 38.24
C PRO A 94 -18.01 -7.44 38.06
N ILE A 95 -18.80 -7.30 37.00
CA ILE A 95 -19.63 -6.12 36.71
C ILE A 95 -21.09 -6.43 37.02
N GLU A 96 -21.72 -5.59 37.83
CA GLU A 96 -23.14 -5.63 38.17
C GLU A 96 -23.79 -4.29 37.85
N GLY A 97 -24.54 -4.22 36.74
CA GLY A 97 -25.14 -2.98 36.28
C GLY A 97 -24.09 -1.96 35.85
N TYR A 98 -23.99 -0.84 36.58
CA TYR A 98 -23.02 0.23 36.36
C TYR A 98 -21.85 0.19 37.34
N GLU A 99 -21.82 -0.81 38.22
CA GLU A 99 -20.81 -0.95 39.26
C GLU A 99 -19.91 -2.15 38.99
N ALA A 100 -18.64 -2.05 39.39
CA ALA A 100 -17.74 -3.18 39.45
C ALA A 100 -16.94 -3.14 40.75
N ASN A 101 -16.97 -4.25 41.50
CA ASN A 101 -16.21 -4.43 42.72
C ASN A 101 -14.98 -5.29 42.39
N LEU A 102 -13.82 -4.65 42.34
CA LEU A 102 -12.58 -5.20 41.82
C LEU A 102 -11.63 -5.53 42.97
N THR A 103 -10.88 -6.63 42.82
CA THR A 103 -9.72 -6.93 43.67
C THR A 103 -8.48 -6.33 43.02
N ILE A 104 -7.72 -5.54 43.77
CA ILE A 104 -6.47 -4.93 43.33
C ILE A 104 -5.33 -5.91 43.55
N TYR A 105 -4.49 -6.07 42.55
CA TYR A 105 -3.25 -6.81 42.59
C TYR A 105 -2.08 -5.91 42.23
N GLU A 106 -0.96 -6.08 42.93
CA GLU A 106 0.32 -5.49 42.55
C GLU A 106 0.97 -6.37 41.46
N ALA A 107 1.44 -5.75 40.39
CA ALA A 107 2.07 -6.43 39.26
C ALA A 107 3.58 -6.11 39.20
N ASN A 108 4.39 -7.16 39.12
CA ASN A 108 5.85 -7.11 39.23
C ASN A 108 6.52 -6.57 37.95
N SER A 109 5.76 -6.37 36.88
CA SER A 109 6.27 -5.96 35.56
C SER A 109 5.19 -5.25 34.76
N TYR A 110 5.59 -4.58 33.67
CA TYR A 110 4.68 -3.93 32.74
C TYR A 110 3.62 -4.90 32.24
N MET A 111 2.35 -4.56 32.47
CA MET A 111 1.20 -5.33 32.01
C MET A 111 0.83 -4.85 30.61
N ARG A 112 0.83 -5.76 29.64
CA ARG A 112 0.41 -5.43 28.28
C ARG A 112 -1.08 -5.09 28.28
N LEU A 113 -1.40 -3.94 27.73
CA LEU A 113 -2.77 -3.59 27.38
C LEU A 113 -3.35 -4.68 26.46
N ASN A 114 -4.62 -5.05 26.67
CA ASN A 114 -5.40 -6.05 25.90
C ASN A 114 -5.30 -7.52 26.33
N VAL A 115 -4.51 -7.87 27.36
CA VAL A 115 -4.53 -9.23 27.93
C VAL A 115 -4.48 -9.14 29.46
N PRO A 116 -5.64 -8.97 30.14
CA PRO A 116 -5.69 -9.05 31.59
C PRO A 116 -5.23 -10.43 32.02
N GLN A 117 -4.01 -10.53 32.53
CA GLN A 117 -3.51 -11.74 33.15
C GLN A 117 -3.17 -11.39 34.59
N VAL A 118 -4.08 -11.74 35.51
CA VAL A 118 -3.68 -11.93 36.89
C VAL A 118 -2.91 -13.24 36.92
N ASN A 119 -1.58 -13.14 36.93
CA ASN A 119 -0.71 -14.31 37.02
C ASN A 119 -0.73 -14.86 38.44
N ALA A 120 -0.40 -16.14 38.62
CA ALA A 120 -0.33 -16.79 39.94
C ALA A 120 0.64 -16.12 40.94
N GLY A 121 1.55 -15.26 40.46
CA GLY A 121 2.46 -14.47 41.28
C GLY A 121 1.91 -13.11 41.75
N ASN A 122 0.73 -12.70 41.29
CA ASN A 122 0.13 -11.43 41.66
C ASN A 122 -0.55 -11.56 43.03
N ARG A 123 -0.12 -10.75 44.01
CA ARG A 123 -0.69 -10.73 45.36
C ARG A 123 -1.90 -9.78 45.41
N PRO A 124 -3.04 -10.17 46.00
CA PRO A 124 -4.14 -9.25 46.25
C PRO A 124 -3.74 -8.27 47.35
N VAL A 125 -3.88 -6.98 47.07
CA VAL A 125 -3.39 -5.89 47.94
C VAL A 125 -4.48 -4.91 48.33
N GLY A 126 -5.68 -5.03 47.78
CA GLY A 126 -6.78 -4.11 48.09
C GLY A 126 -8.04 -4.38 47.28
N THR A 127 -8.97 -3.45 47.36
CA THR A 127 -10.21 -3.45 46.60
C THR A 127 -10.45 -2.10 45.92
N MET A 128 -11.10 -2.11 44.76
CA MET A 128 -11.51 -0.91 44.04
C MET A 128 -12.99 -1.03 43.68
N ASN A 129 -13.77 0.01 43.98
CA ASN A 129 -15.11 0.17 43.45
C ASN A 129 -15.06 1.12 42.24
N TRP A 130 -15.68 0.70 41.15
CA TRP A 130 -15.81 1.45 39.91
C TRP A 130 -17.29 1.67 39.60
N LEU A 131 -17.74 2.92 39.65
CA LEU A 131 -19.13 3.31 39.39
C LEU A 131 -19.21 4.18 38.14
N LEU A 132 -19.77 3.63 37.06
CA LEU A 132 -20.00 4.36 35.83
C LEU A 132 -21.21 5.28 35.98
N ILE A 133 -20.97 6.58 36.10
CA ILE A 133 -22.03 7.60 36.25
C ILE A 133 -22.71 7.84 34.92
N ASP A 134 -21.89 8.05 33.89
CA ASP A 134 -22.31 8.21 32.51
C ASP A 134 -21.17 7.76 31.58
N CYS A 135 -21.35 7.84 30.27
CA CYS A 135 -20.35 7.35 29.35
C CYS A 135 -19.08 8.18 29.19
N THR A 136 -19.02 9.31 29.86
CA THR A 136 -17.85 10.17 29.90
C THR A 136 -17.30 10.29 31.31
N THR A 137 -17.96 9.69 32.32
CA THR A 137 -17.69 9.94 33.74
C THR A 137 -17.79 8.67 34.57
N VAL A 138 -16.77 8.42 35.37
CA VAL A 138 -16.76 7.34 36.36
C VAL A 138 -16.30 7.88 37.70
N ASP A 139 -16.92 7.43 38.78
CA ASP A 139 -16.40 7.57 40.14
C ASP A 139 -15.69 6.28 40.54
N ILE A 140 -14.44 6.41 40.96
CA ILE A 140 -13.65 5.30 41.47
C ILE A 140 -13.26 5.54 42.92
N SER A 141 -13.19 4.47 43.69
CA SER A 141 -12.59 4.47 45.03
C SER A 141 -11.78 3.21 45.23
N TRP A 142 -10.69 3.31 45.98
CA TRP A 142 -9.84 2.16 46.29
C TRP A 142 -9.37 2.18 47.73
N THR A 143 -9.18 0.97 48.25
CA THR A 143 -8.64 0.70 49.58
C THR A 143 -7.56 -0.36 49.48
N PHE A 144 -6.40 -0.11 50.09
CA PHE A 144 -5.34 -1.10 50.27
C PHE A 144 -5.49 -1.79 51.62
N ASN A 145 -5.16 -3.07 51.68
CA ASN A 145 -5.20 -3.86 52.90
C ASN A 145 -4.11 -3.36 53.87
N GLU A 146 -4.41 -3.29 55.17
CA GLU A 146 -3.45 -2.84 56.20
C GLU A 146 -2.17 -3.70 56.24
N ASP A 147 -2.30 -4.99 55.96
CA ASP A 147 -1.20 -5.96 55.95
C ASP A 147 -0.53 -6.13 54.58
N ALA A 148 -0.91 -5.32 53.58
CA ALA A 148 -0.25 -5.33 52.29
C ALA A 148 1.14 -4.69 52.44
N ASN A 149 2.16 -5.49 52.75
CA ASN A 149 3.56 -5.14 52.49
C ASN A 149 3.75 -4.98 50.98
N LEU A 150 3.34 -3.82 50.44
CA LEU A 150 3.53 -3.42 49.06
C LEU A 150 5.02 -3.22 48.83
N LEU A 151 5.54 -3.72 47.71
CA LEU A 151 6.99 -3.85 47.50
C LEU A 151 7.74 -2.52 47.52
N ASN A 152 7.04 -1.39 47.35
CA ASN A 152 7.64 -0.08 47.06
C ASN A 152 7.08 1.07 47.93
N GLY A 153 6.59 0.78 49.14
CA GLY A 153 6.28 1.81 50.14
C GLY A 153 4.94 2.54 49.97
N VAL A 154 4.02 2.01 49.17
CA VAL A 154 2.59 2.36 49.23
C VAL A 154 1.99 1.69 50.45
N SER A 155 1.06 2.34 51.14
CA SER A 155 0.47 1.86 52.39
C SER A 155 -1.06 2.00 52.38
N SER A 156 -1.73 1.48 53.40
CA SER A 156 -3.18 1.70 53.62
C SER A 156 -3.55 3.18 53.82
N LEU A 157 -2.58 4.07 54.06
CA LEU A 157 -2.80 5.52 54.09
C LEU A 157 -3.04 6.10 52.68
N ASP A 158 -2.71 5.36 51.63
CA ASP A 158 -2.86 5.77 50.22
C ASP A 158 -4.21 5.37 49.61
N ASN A 159 -5.20 5.08 50.45
CA ASN A 159 -6.60 4.92 50.05
C ASN A 159 -7.11 6.22 49.42
N GLY A 160 -8.02 6.12 48.45
CA GLY A 160 -8.50 7.31 47.78
C GLY A 160 -9.75 7.10 46.96
N SER A 161 -10.25 8.20 46.42
CA SER A 161 -11.36 8.24 45.48
C SER A 161 -11.18 9.39 44.51
N MET A 162 -11.63 9.23 43.28
CA MET A 162 -11.66 10.31 42.30
C MET A 162 -12.71 10.09 41.22
N THR A 163 -13.15 11.19 40.61
CA THR A 163 -13.94 11.17 39.39
C THR A 163 -13.02 11.26 38.18
N LEU A 164 -13.14 10.30 37.26
CA LEU A 164 -12.40 10.29 36.00
C LEU A 164 -13.32 10.68 34.85
N ARG A 165 -12.73 11.23 33.80
CA ARG A 165 -13.35 11.46 32.49
C ARG A 165 -12.78 10.50 31.46
N ARG A 166 -13.56 10.15 30.44
CA ARG A 166 -13.07 9.32 29.32
C ARG A 166 -12.27 10.16 28.32
N LEU A 167 -11.09 9.68 27.89
CA LEU A 167 -10.32 10.25 26.77
C LEU A 167 -10.65 9.61 25.43
N THR A 168 -10.90 8.30 25.43
CA THR A 168 -11.17 7.57 24.21
C THR A 168 -12.56 7.93 23.68
N PRO A 169 -12.70 8.19 22.36
CA PRO A 169 -14.01 8.43 21.78
C PRO A 169 -14.91 7.23 22.03
N ILE A 170 -16.19 7.49 22.32
CA ILE A 170 -17.20 6.45 22.39
C ILE A 170 -17.28 5.82 21.00
N VAL A 171 -16.81 4.59 20.88
CA VAL A 171 -16.85 3.88 19.60
C VAL A 171 -18.31 3.52 19.34
N SER A 172 -18.91 4.17 18.35
CA SER A 172 -20.21 3.75 17.84
C SER A 172 -20.04 2.50 17.00
N VAL A 173 -20.60 1.39 17.47
CA VAL A 173 -20.70 0.17 16.67
C VAL A 173 -22.04 0.22 15.94
N LEU A 174 -21.99 0.17 14.60
CA LEU A 174 -23.18 0.17 13.74
C LEU A 174 -24.09 1.42 13.88
N GLY A 175 -23.54 2.57 14.26
CA GLY A 175 -24.31 3.81 14.44
C GLY A 175 -25.15 3.84 15.72
N GLN A 176 -25.02 2.81 16.57
CA GLN A 176 -25.54 2.86 17.93
C GLN A 176 -24.46 3.37 18.87
N ASP A 177 -24.87 4.28 19.74
CA ASP A 177 -24.09 4.70 20.87
C ASP A 177 -24.24 3.64 21.97
N LEU A 178 -23.17 2.89 22.22
CA LEU A 178 -23.13 1.79 23.20
C LEU A 178 -23.43 2.25 24.63
N CYS A 179 -23.52 3.56 24.86
CA CYS A 179 -23.79 4.20 26.12
C CYS A 179 -25.27 4.39 26.43
N THR A 180 -26.09 4.64 25.41
CA THR A 180 -27.50 5.02 25.58
C THR A 180 -28.45 3.90 25.17
N THR A 181 -27.98 3.00 24.31
CA THR A 181 -28.73 1.81 23.91
C THR A 181 -27.80 0.62 24.11
N PRO A 182 -27.95 -0.13 25.21
CA PRO A 182 -27.30 -1.43 25.30
C PRO A 182 -27.66 -2.19 24.02
N LEU A 183 -26.66 -2.67 23.29
CA LEU A 183 -26.93 -3.62 22.21
C LEU A 183 -27.81 -4.71 22.81
N GLU A 184 -28.96 -4.98 22.16
CA GLU A 184 -29.77 -6.13 22.54
C GLU A 184 -28.82 -7.31 22.63
N THR A 185 -28.84 -8.02 23.77
CA THR A 185 -28.07 -9.25 23.96
C THR A 185 -28.24 -10.05 22.69
N PHE A 186 -27.13 -10.28 21.97
CA PHE A 186 -27.18 -10.89 20.65
C PHE A 186 -27.88 -12.24 20.81
N VAL A 187 -29.17 -12.26 20.49
CA VAL A 187 -29.93 -13.49 20.42
C VAL A 187 -29.34 -14.15 19.20
N GLY A 188 -28.47 -15.14 19.44
CA GLY A 188 -27.72 -15.83 18.39
C GLY A 188 -28.58 -16.01 17.15
N ILE A 189 -27.99 -15.74 15.98
CA ILE A 189 -28.66 -16.00 14.71
C ILE A 189 -29.20 -17.43 14.75
N SER A 190 -30.46 -17.59 14.32
CA SER A 190 -31.06 -18.92 14.29
C SER A 190 -30.21 -19.86 13.44
N GLU A 191 -30.21 -21.16 13.76
CA GLU A 191 -29.46 -22.16 12.98
C GLU A 191 -29.76 -22.05 11.47
N GLU A 192 -31.01 -21.76 11.10
CA GLU A 192 -31.43 -21.54 9.71
C GLU A 192 -30.76 -20.29 9.09
N GLU A 193 -30.70 -19.16 9.81
CA GLU A 193 -29.99 -17.96 9.36
C GLU A 193 -28.47 -18.18 9.28
N TYR A 194 -27.91 -19.02 10.16
CA TYR A 194 -26.50 -19.41 10.12
C TYR A 194 -26.18 -20.25 8.87
N GLN A 195 -27.03 -21.23 8.54
CA GLN A 195 -26.85 -22.05 7.33
C GLN A 195 -26.97 -21.22 6.05
N ASP A 196 -27.91 -20.26 5.98
CA ASP A 196 -28.01 -19.33 4.86
C ASP A 196 -26.75 -18.47 4.71
N LEU A 197 -26.18 -17.99 5.82
CA LEU A 197 -24.93 -17.23 5.82
C LEU A 197 -23.75 -18.09 5.35
N LEU A 198 -23.72 -19.37 5.74
CA LEU A 198 -22.69 -20.34 5.33
C LEU A 198 -22.72 -20.59 3.81
N VAL A 199 -23.92 -20.64 3.21
CA VAL A 199 -24.11 -20.76 1.76
C VAL A 199 -23.57 -19.53 1.04
N ASP A 200 -23.90 -18.33 1.53
CA ASP A 200 -23.39 -17.08 0.97
C ASP A 200 -21.87 -16.96 1.11
N TYR A 201 -21.31 -17.39 2.24
CA TYR A 201 -19.87 -17.44 2.46
C TYR A 201 -19.18 -18.40 1.48
N THR A 202 -19.74 -19.60 1.28
CA THR A 202 -19.24 -20.58 0.31
C THR A 202 -19.27 -20.00 -1.12
N ARG A 203 -20.33 -19.27 -1.46
CA ARG A 203 -20.44 -18.58 -2.76
C ARG A 203 -19.38 -17.48 -2.91
N LEU A 204 -19.10 -16.74 -1.85
CA LEU A 204 -18.05 -15.73 -1.82
C LEU A 204 -16.66 -16.37 -2.01
N GLY A 205 -16.40 -17.50 -1.34
CA GLY A 205 -15.17 -18.28 -1.51
C GLY A 205 -14.93 -18.69 -2.96
N ARG A 206 -15.95 -19.22 -3.65
CA ARG A 206 -15.82 -19.57 -5.08
C ARG A 206 -15.54 -18.36 -5.98
N LEU A 207 -16.13 -17.21 -5.67
CA LEU A 207 -15.84 -15.97 -6.41
C LEU A 207 -14.41 -15.49 -6.15
N TYR A 208 -13.91 -15.67 -4.93
CA TYR A 208 -12.53 -15.38 -4.56
C TYR A 208 -11.56 -16.28 -5.33
N ASP A 209 -11.78 -17.59 -5.34
CA ASP A 209 -10.92 -18.54 -6.06
C ASP A 209 -10.88 -18.21 -7.56
N ALA A 210 -12.03 -17.91 -8.16
CA ALA A 210 -12.11 -17.48 -9.56
C ALA A 210 -11.37 -16.16 -9.82
N LEU A 211 -11.37 -15.24 -8.85
CA LEU A 211 -10.61 -13.99 -8.95
C LEU A 211 -9.10 -14.24 -8.86
N VAL A 212 -8.66 -15.12 -7.96
CA VAL A 212 -7.25 -15.50 -7.80
C VAL A 212 -6.72 -16.16 -9.07
N VAL A 213 -7.48 -17.07 -9.68
CA VAL A 213 -7.09 -17.70 -10.96
C VAL A 213 -6.92 -16.66 -12.07
N ASN A 214 -7.86 -15.72 -12.20
CA ASN A 214 -7.76 -14.64 -13.19
C ASN A 214 -6.57 -13.70 -12.92
N TYR A 215 -6.29 -13.42 -11.65
CA TYR A 215 -5.14 -12.61 -11.26
C TYR A 215 -3.82 -13.30 -11.62
N ASN A 216 -3.68 -14.59 -11.33
CA ASN A 216 -2.48 -15.34 -11.66
C ASN A 216 -2.25 -15.43 -13.18
N GLY A 217 -3.32 -15.59 -13.97
CA GLY A 217 -3.24 -15.51 -15.44
C GLY A 217 -2.71 -14.16 -15.91
N LEU A 218 -3.20 -13.06 -15.33
CA LEU A 218 -2.73 -11.71 -15.67
C LEU A 218 -1.27 -11.47 -15.30
N VAL A 219 -0.82 -11.99 -14.14
CA VAL A 219 0.60 -11.93 -13.73
C VAL A 219 1.48 -12.70 -14.70
N SER A 220 1.04 -13.89 -15.14
CA SER A 220 1.77 -14.67 -16.15
C SER A 220 1.89 -13.92 -17.49
N ASP A 221 0.79 -13.32 -17.96
CA ASP A 221 0.79 -12.53 -19.19
C ASP A 221 1.70 -11.28 -19.06
N TYR A 222 1.76 -10.67 -17.88
CA TYR A 222 2.64 -9.54 -17.60
C TYR A 222 4.12 -9.95 -17.66
N ASN A 223 4.51 -11.02 -16.96
CA ASN A 223 5.89 -11.50 -16.96
C ASN A 223 6.35 -11.85 -18.39
N TYR A 224 5.50 -12.52 -19.18
CA TYR A 224 5.80 -12.80 -20.58
C TYR A 224 6.04 -11.52 -21.42
N CYS A 225 5.32 -10.43 -21.13
CA CYS A 225 5.54 -9.16 -21.81
C CYS A 225 6.80 -8.44 -21.32
N GLU A 226 7.17 -8.62 -20.05
CA GLU A 226 8.39 -8.06 -19.45
C GLU A 226 9.62 -8.73 -20.06
N ASP A 227 9.66 -10.07 -20.09
CA ASP A 227 10.75 -10.85 -20.71
C ASP A 227 10.98 -10.42 -22.17
N ARG A 228 9.90 -10.28 -22.94
CA ARG A 228 9.98 -9.86 -24.34
C ARG A 228 10.40 -8.39 -24.52
N LEU A 229 10.16 -7.55 -23.51
CA LEU A 229 10.59 -6.16 -23.54
C LEU A 229 12.10 -6.07 -23.27
N ASP A 230 12.60 -6.90 -22.36
CA ASP A 230 14.04 -7.01 -22.05
C ASP A 230 14.81 -7.50 -23.29
N ASP A 231 14.33 -8.57 -23.96
CA ASP A 231 14.93 -9.03 -25.23
C ASP A 231 15.01 -7.90 -26.28
N ALA A 232 13.98 -7.04 -26.34
CA ALA A 232 13.93 -5.93 -27.29
C ALA A 232 14.82 -4.75 -26.89
N TYR A 233 15.19 -4.62 -25.62
CA TYR A 233 16.18 -3.63 -25.17
C TYR A 233 17.58 -4.08 -25.55
N ASP A 234 17.91 -5.36 -25.38
CA ASP A 234 19.18 -5.93 -25.80
C ASP A 234 19.38 -5.79 -27.33
N ASP A 235 18.34 -6.09 -28.14
CA ASP A 235 18.36 -5.87 -29.59
C ASP A 235 18.59 -4.38 -29.98
N ILE A 236 18.16 -3.43 -29.14
CA ILE A 236 18.36 -2.00 -29.39
C ILE A 236 19.79 -1.60 -29.04
N ASP A 237 20.34 -2.09 -27.92
CA ASP A 237 21.71 -1.85 -27.48
C ASP A 237 22.70 -2.31 -28.55
N ASP A 238 22.53 -3.55 -29.06
CA ASP A 238 23.34 -4.10 -30.17
C ASP A 238 23.26 -3.24 -31.45
N LEU A 239 22.11 -2.58 -31.69
CA LEU A 239 21.94 -1.70 -32.85
C LEU A 239 22.55 -0.32 -32.63
N GLU A 240 22.56 0.19 -31.40
CA GLU A 240 23.21 1.46 -31.05
C GLU A 240 24.72 1.31 -31.21
N ASP A 241 25.32 0.23 -30.67
CA ASP A 241 26.75 -0.09 -30.85
C ASP A 241 27.13 -0.19 -32.34
N TYR A 242 26.29 -0.85 -33.15
CA TYR A 242 26.54 -0.97 -34.59
C TYR A 242 26.45 0.37 -35.34
N VAL A 243 25.60 1.29 -34.88
CA VAL A 243 25.51 2.64 -35.47
C VAL A 243 26.74 3.45 -35.10
N ASP A 244 27.19 3.40 -33.85
CA ASP A 244 28.38 4.09 -33.38
C ASP A 244 29.63 3.64 -34.17
N ASP A 245 29.82 2.33 -34.36
CA ASP A 245 30.90 1.78 -35.20
C ASP A 245 30.87 2.32 -36.64
N LEU A 246 29.67 2.50 -37.22
CA LEU A 246 29.51 3.06 -38.57
C LEU A 246 29.78 4.56 -38.62
N GLU A 247 29.42 5.30 -37.58
CA GLU A 247 29.72 6.74 -37.47
C GLU A 247 31.23 6.97 -37.40
N ASP A 248 31.94 6.16 -36.62
CA ASP A 248 33.41 6.18 -36.57
C ASP A 248 34.03 5.83 -37.93
N GLU A 249 33.55 4.81 -38.64
CA GLU A 249 34.03 4.45 -39.99
C GLU A 249 33.83 5.62 -40.98
N ILE A 250 32.68 6.30 -40.92
CA ILE A 250 32.40 7.46 -41.78
C ILE A 250 33.37 8.61 -41.46
N TYR A 251 33.60 8.89 -40.18
CA TYR A 251 34.50 9.95 -39.76
C TYR A 251 35.94 9.76 -40.29
N TYR A 252 36.47 8.54 -40.21
CA TYR A 252 37.79 8.22 -40.77
C TYR A 252 37.84 8.35 -42.29
N LEU A 253 36.79 7.92 -42.99
CA LEU A 253 36.72 8.03 -44.45
C LEU A 253 36.59 9.48 -44.93
N GLU A 254 35.87 10.33 -44.20
CA GLU A 254 35.78 11.77 -44.50
C GLU A 254 37.16 12.43 -44.35
N ALA A 255 37.89 12.13 -43.27
CA ALA A 255 39.25 12.62 -43.07
C ALA A 255 40.22 12.17 -44.19
N GLU A 256 40.17 10.89 -44.60
CA GLU A 256 41.01 10.38 -45.70
C GLU A 256 40.69 11.07 -47.04
N ILE A 257 39.43 11.42 -47.28
CA ILE A 257 39.02 12.16 -48.48
C ILE A 257 39.56 13.59 -48.45
N ASP A 258 39.49 14.26 -47.31
CA ASP A 258 39.99 15.63 -47.15
C ASP A 258 41.50 15.67 -47.34
N ASP A 259 42.25 14.75 -46.71
CA ASP A 259 43.71 14.62 -46.90
C ASP A 259 44.06 14.36 -48.38
N ALA A 260 43.36 13.42 -49.03
CA ALA A 260 43.60 13.11 -50.44
C ALA A 260 43.21 14.27 -51.39
N TYR A 261 42.25 15.11 -50.99
CA TYR A 261 41.88 16.30 -51.73
C TYR A 261 42.93 17.40 -51.58
N ASP A 262 43.42 17.63 -50.37
CA ASP A 262 44.46 18.63 -50.08
C ASP A 262 45.79 18.24 -50.75
N ASP A 263 46.22 16.99 -50.66
CA ASP A 263 47.42 16.49 -51.36
C ASP A 263 47.29 16.69 -52.89
N GLY A 264 46.14 16.33 -53.46
CA GLY A 264 45.90 16.48 -54.89
C GLY A 264 45.77 17.95 -55.34
N TYR A 265 45.29 18.82 -54.46
CA TYR A 265 45.22 20.26 -54.70
C TYR A 265 46.61 20.90 -54.62
N ASP A 266 47.41 20.57 -53.60
CA ASP A 266 48.76 21.09 -53.42
C ASP A 266 49.69 20.62 -54.53
N ASP A 267 49.71 19.32 -54.87
CA ASP A 267 50.51 18.79 -55.98
C ASP A 267 50.11 19.46 -57.31
N GLY A 268 48.80 19.56 -57.58
CA GLY A 268 48.30 20.18 -58.82
C GLY A 268 48.51 21.69 -58.89
N TYR A 269 48.48 22.38 -57.75
CA TYR A 269 48.74 23.81 -57.66
C TYR A 269 50.23 24.10 -57.76
N ASP A 270 51.10 23.36 -57.08
CA ASP A 270 52.55 23.55 -57.14
C ASP A 270 53.09 23.22 -58.53
N ASP A 271 52.72 22.08 -59.13
CA ASP A 271 53.16 21.72 -60.49
C ASP A 271 52.60 22.71 -61.52
N GLY A 272 51.29 23.03 -61.44
CA GLY A 272 50.63 23.92 -62.38
C GLY A 272 51.09 25.39 -62.26
N TYR A 273 51.43 25.85 -61.06
CA TYR A 273 51.91 27.20 -60.82
C TYR A 273 53.42 27.32 -61.09
N TYR A 274 54.25 26.34 -60.72
CA TYR A 274 55.68 26.38 -61.05
C TYR A 274 55.91 26.25 -62.56
N ASP A 275 55.33 25.25 -63.23
CA ASP A 275 55.50 25.05 -64.67
C ASP A 275 54.80 26.18 -65.44
N GLY A 276 53.56 26.54 -65.06
CA GLY A 276 52.81 27.60 -65.74
C GLY A 276 53.40 29.01 -65.55
N TYR A 277 54.08 29.30 -64.44
CA TYR A 277 54.66 30.62 -64.16
C TYR A 277 56.12 30.72 -64.59
N TYR A 278 56.91 29.65 -64.56
CA TYR A 278 58.27 29.66 -65.13
C TYR A 278 58.24 29.47 -66.65
N ASP A 279 57.50 28.49 -67.18
CA ASP A 279 57.41 28.27 -68.63
C ASP A 279 56.46 29.28 -69.29
N GLY A 280 55.45 29.82 -68.60
CA GLY A 280 54.68 30.95 -69.14
C GLY A 280 55.49 32.23 -69.31
N TYR A 281 56.61 32.37 -68.59
CA TYR A 281 57.50 33.52 -68.67
C TYR A 281 58.67 33.30 -69.65
N ASP A 282 59.10 32.05 -69.89
CA ASP A 282 60.11 31.70 -70.91
C ASP A 282 59.48 31.30 -72.28
N ASP A 283 58.39 30.51 -72.29
CA ASP A 283 57.71 29.96 -73.48
C ASP A 283 56.48 30.74 -73.96
N GLY A 284 56.14 31.85 -73.29
CA GLY A 284 55.33 32.91 -73.90
C GLY A 284 55.93 33.47 -75.19
N TYR A 285 57.13 33.00 -75.58
CA TYR A 285 57.79 33.33 -76.83
C TYR A 285 57.82 32.23 -77.90
N ASP A 286 57.60 30.93 -77.64
CA ASP A 286 57.75 29.95 -78.74
C ASP A 286 56.74 28.76 -78.83
N ASP A 287 56.46 27.96 -77.81
CA ASP A 287 55.92 26.60 -78.10
C ASP A 287 54.48 26.34 -77.67
N GLY A 288 53.56 27.12 -78.23
CA GLY A 288 52.14 26.77 -78.20
C GLY A 288 51.78 25.67 -79.20
N TYR A 289 52.30 24.43 -79.17
CA TYR A 289 51.75 23.34 -80.02
C TYR A 289 52.24 21.89 -79.81
N ASP A 290 52.39 21.26 -78.61
CA ASP A 290 52.43 19.77 -78.64
C ASP A 290 52.13 18.85 -77.43
N ASP A 291 51.95 19.26 -76.16
CA ASP A 291 51.86 18.24 -75.08
C ASP A 291 50.50 18.08 -74.36
N GLY A 292 49.46 17.78 -75.15
CA GLY A 292 48.10 17.52 -74.67
C GLY A 292 47.71 16.05 -74.50
N SER A 293 48.57 15.15 -73.98
CA SER A 293 48.30 13.69 -74.04
C SER A 293 48.50 12.85 -72.76
N TYR A 294 48.65 13.42 -71.55
CA TYR A 294 48.76 12.60 -70.32
C TYR A 294 47.72 12.87 -69.23
N TRP A 295 46.69 13.67 -69.52
CA TRP A 295 45.65 14.05 -68.55
C TRP A 295 44.43 13.10 -68.48
N CYS A 296 44.41 12.00 -69.24
CA CYS A 296 43.20 11.16 -69.37
C CYS A 296 43.13 9.96 -68.40
N ASP A 297 44.25 9.49 -67.85
CA ASP A 297 44.26 8.25 -67.07
C ASP A 297 43.92 8.46 -65.59
N GLY A 298 44.34 9.58 -64.98
CA GLY A 298 44.01 9.90 -63.58
C GLY A 298 42.52 10.20 -63.37
N ALA A 299 41.92 11.00 -64.25
CA ALA A 299 40.50 11.36 -64.20
C ALA A 299 39.58 10.14 -64.44
N PHE A 300 40.02 9.17 -65.25
CA PHE A 300 39.27 7.94 -65.47
C PHE A 300 39.29 7.00 -64.25
N GLN A 301 40.43 6.89 -63.55
CA GLN A 301 40.50 6.09 -62.33
C GLN A 301 39.74 6.71 -61.14
N ALA A 302 39.81 8.04 -60.99
CA ALA A 302 39.05 8.76 -59.96
C ALA A 302 37.53 8.63 -60.17
N SER A 303 37.07 8.78 -61.43
CA SER A 303 35.65 8.61 -61.75
C SER A 303 35.17 7.17 -61.52
N LYS A 304 35.98 6.15 -61.84
CA LYS A 304 35.64 4.75 -61.55
C LYS A 304 35.46 4.47 -60.06
N LYS A 305 36.39 4.94 -59.20
CA LYS A 305 36.27 4.81 -57.74
C LYS A 305 34.98 5.48 -57.23
N LEU A 306 34.65 6.66 -57.73
CA LEU A 306 33.42 7.37 -57.35
C LEU A 306 32.16 6.59 -57.74
N PHE A 307 32.15 5.93 -58.89
CA PHE A 307 31.03 5.07 -59.30
C PHE A 307 30.89 3.84 -58.40
N ASP A 308 32.00 3.20 -58.01
CA ASP A 308 31.98 2.05 -57.11
C ASP A 308 31.49 2.43 -55.70
N VAL A 309 31.88 3.60 -55.18
CA VAL A 309 31.39 4.12 -53.89
C VAL A 309 29.89 4.42 -53.96
N LYS A 310 29.42 5.04 -55.04
CA LYS A 310 27.98 5.31 -55.24
C LYS A 310 27.17 4.02 -55.36
N ALA A 311 27.71 3.00 -56.03
CA ALA A 311 27.09 1.68 -56.16
C ALA A 311 26.97 0.99 -54.79
N LYS A 312 28.04 0.98 -53.97
CA LYS A 312 28.01 0.43 -52.61
C LYS A 312 27.03 1.18 -51.69
N LYS A 313 26.98 2.52 -51.79
CA LYS A 313 26.01 3.32 -51.03
C LYS A 313 24.57 2.99 -51.42
N ALA A 314 24.30 2.80 -52.71
CA ALA A 314 22.98 2.38 -53.19
C ALA A 314 22.60 0.97 -52.70
N GLU A 315 23.55 0.04 -52.66
CA GLU A 315 23.34 -1.31 -52.13
C GLU A 315 23.05 -1.29 -50.62
N ARG A 316 23.83 -0.52 -49.84
CA ARG A 316 23.61 -0.34 -48.39
C ARG A 316 22.26 0.32 -48.10
N MET A 317 21.85 1.33 -48.87
CA MET A 317 20.51 1.93 -48.75
C MET A 317 19.38 0.95 -49.11
N SER A 318 19.59 0.09 -50.11
CA SER A 318 18.65 -0.98 -50.47
C SER A 318 18.50 -2.01 -49.33
N GLN A 319 19.61 -2.41 -48.69
CA GLN A 319 19.61 -3.32 -47.55
C GLN A 319 18.95 -2.69 -46.31
N ALA A 320 19.19 -1.40 -46.02
CA ALA A 320 18.53 -0.68 -44.95
C ALA A 320 17.01 -0.57 -45.17
N SER A 321 16.60 -0.29 -46.41
CA SER A 321 15.19 -0.32 -46.84
C SER A 321 14.54 -1.71 -46.63
N ALA A 322 15.26 -2.79 -46.94
CA ALA A 322 14.80 -4.15 -46.71
C ALA A 322 14.67 -4.48 -45.21
N LYS A 323 15.65 -4.10 -44.38
CA LYS A 323 15.58 -4.23 -42.91
C LYS A 323 14.43 -3.42 -42.31
N ALA A 324 14.21 -2.18 -42.76
CA ALA A 324 13.09 -1.37 -42.31
C ALA A 324 11.72 -1.97 -42.68
N LYS A 325 11.61 -2.58 -43.87
CA LYS A 325 10.42 -3.37 -44.25
C LYS A 325 10.24 -4.62 -43.38
N ALA A 326 11.33 -5.28 -42.99
CA ALA A 326 11.29 -6.43 -42.08
C ALA A 326 10.90 -6.06 -40.64
N ALA A 327 11.11 -4.80 -40.21
CA ALA A 327 10.70 -4.29 -38.89
C ALA A 327 9.23 -3.82 -38.81
N ALA A 328 8.56 -3.58 -39.95
CA ALA A 328 7.16 -3.16 -39.99
C ALA A 328 6.16 -4.14 -39.31
N PRO A 329 6.30 -5.48 -39.44
CA PRO A 329 5.48 -6.45 -38.72
C PRO A 329 5.64 -6.34 -37.20
N ALA A 330 6.83 -6.05 -36.69
CA ALA A 330 7.08 -5.86 -35.26
C ALA A 330 6.35 -4.62 -34.71
N LYS A 331 6.40 -3.49 -35.43
CA LYS A 331 5.62 -2.29 -35.07
C LYS A 331 4.11 -2.54 -35.10
N ALA A 332 3.62 -3.30 -36.08
CA ALA A 332 2.21 -3.70 -36.15
C ALA A 332 1.80 -4.65 -35.00
N ALA A 333 2.68 -5.58 -34.61
CA ALA A 333 2.48 -6.46 -33.47
C ALA A 333 2.40 -5.68 -32.15
N ILE A 334 3.29 -4.70 -31.94
CA ILE A 334 3.27 -3.79 -30.77
C ILE A 334 1.96 -2.99 -30.72
N ALA A 335 1.48 -2.47 -31.86
CA ALA A 335 0.22 -1.75 -31.93
C ALA A 335 -1.00 -2.66 -31.60
N LEU A 336 -0.99 -3.90 -32.09
CA LEU A 336 -2.03 -4.88 -31.78
C LEU A 336 -2.01 -5.28 -30.29
N GLN A 337 -0.83 -5.42 -29.69
CA GLN A 337 -0.63 -5.68 -28.27
C GLN A 337 -1.18 -4.55 -27.40
N LYS A 338 -0.86 -3.28 -27.72
CA LYS A 338 -1.43 -2.10 -27.05
C LYS A 338 -2.96 -2.09 -27.09
N LYS A 339 -3.55 -2.49 -28.22
CA LYS A 339 -5.01 -2.60 -28.37
C LYS A 339 -5.62 -3.73 -27.52
N LYS A 340 -4.92 -4.87 -27.38
CA LYS A 340 -5.34 -5.97 -26.49
C LYS A 340 -5.26 -5.55 -25.01
N ALA A 341 -4.17 -4.93 -24.59
CA ALA A 341 -4.01 -4.43 -23.22
C ALA A 341 -5.10 -3.42 -22.83
N ALA A 342 -5.46 -2.50 -23.72
CA ALA A 342 -6.57 -1.56 -23.50
C ALA A 342 -7.93 -2.27 -23.33
N ARG A 343 -8.18 -3.35 -24.09
CA ARG A 343 -9.39 -4.18 -23.92
C ARG A 343 -9.42 -4.88 -22.56
N VAL A 344 -8.30 -5.42 -22.08
CA VAL A 344 -8.21 -6.07 -20.76
C VAL A 344 -8.45 -5.06 -19.64
N GLN A 345 -7.85 -3.86 -19.69
CA GLN A 345 -8.08 -2.80 -18.71
C GLN A 345 -9.55 -2.36 -18.66
N SER A 346 -10.19 -2.19 -19.83
CA SER A 346 -11.62 -1.83 -19.86
C SER A 346 -12.52 -2.95 -19.31
N ALA A 347 -12.22 -4.22 -19.57
CA ALA A 347 -12.93 -5.36 -19.01
C ALA A 347 -12.79 -5.43 -17.47
N GLY A 348 -11.58 -5.24 -16.94
CA GLY A 348 -11.34 -5.16 -15.50
C GLY A 348 -12.12 -4.03 -14.82
N LYS A 349 -12.18 -2.85 -15.45
CA LYS A 349 -12.98 -1.72 -14.96
C LYS A 349 -14.48 -2.05 -14.93
N GLN A 350 -15.01 -2.72 -15.96
CA GLN A 350 -16.41 -3.16 -15.97
C GLN A 350 -16.71 -4.22 -14.91
N ALA A 351 -15.80 -5.18 -14.68
CA ALA A 351 -15.94 -6.18 -13.63
C ALA A 351 -15.98 -5.54 -12.24
N SER A 352 -15.11 -4.58 -11.96
CA SER A 352 -15.10 -3.80 -10.71
C SER A 352 -16.42 -3.05 -10.49
N ILE A 353 -16.95 -2.41 -11.53
CA ILE A 353 -18.25 -1.71 -11.45
C ILE A 353 -19.39 -2.70 -11.14
N LYS A 354 -19.42 -3.87 -11.80
CA LYS A 354 -20.42 -4.91 -11.52
C LYS A 354 -20.33 -5.44 -10.09
N ALA A 355 -19.12 -5.69 -9.58
CA ALA A 355 -18.90 -6.14 -8.21
C ALA A 355 -19.41 -5.11 -7.18
N LYS A 356 -19.10 -3.82 -7.37
CA LYS A 356 -19.61 -2.73 -6.53
C LYS A 356 -21.14 -2.66 -6.55
N ALA A 357 -21.76 -2.85 -7.72
CA ALA A 357 -23.23 -2.86 -7.84
C ALA A 357 -23.87 -4.05 -7.11
N ILE A 358 -23.26 -5.23 -7.15
CA ILE A 358 -23.73 -6.41 -6.39
C ILE A 358 -23.63 -6.14 -4.89
N LEU A 359 -22.49 -5.61 -4.42
CA LEU A 359 -22.30 -5.26 -3.02
C LEU A 359 -23.33 -4.25 -2.53
N ALA A 360 -23.65 -3.23 -3.33
CA ALA A 360 -24.69 -2.26 -3.02
C ALA A 360 -26.09 -2.91 -2.89
N LYS A 361 -26.43 -3.85 -3.79
CA LYS A 361 -27.69 -4.61 -3.72
C LYS A 361 -27.79 -5.46 -2.46
N LEU A 362 -26.69 -6.09 -2.04
CA LEU A 362 -26.63 -6.87 -0.80
C LEU A 362 -26.84 -5.97 0.43
N LYS A 363 -26.16 -4.82 0.49
CA LYS A 363 -26.37 -3.83 1.57
C LYS A 363 -27.83 -3.38 1.65
N LEU A 364 -28.48 -3.14 0.51
CA LEU A 364 -29.90 -2.77 0.47
C LEU A 364 -30.81 -3.90 1.00
N LYS A 365 -30.61 -5.14 0.56
CA LYS A 365 -31.39 -6.29 1.04
C LYS A 365 -31.23 -6.50 2.55
N MET A 366 -30.01 -6.38 3.08
CA MET A 366 -29.77 -6.47 4.52
C MET A 366 -30.54 -5.38 5.29
N SER A 367 -30.57 -4.14 4.79
CA SER A 367 -31.37 -3.06 5.38
C SER A 367 -32.88 -3.36 5.36
N GLN A 368 -33.41 -3.92 4.26
CA GLN A 368 -34.82 -4.29 4.15
C GLN A 368 -35.23 -5.43 5.10
N ILE A 369 -34.36 -6.42 5.30
CA ILE A 369 -34.58 -7.51 6.26
C ILE A 369 -34.66 -6.95 7.69
N LYS A 370 -33.74 -6.02 8.03
CA LYS A 370 -33.77 -5.32 9.32
C LYS A 370 -35.08 -4.56 9.53
N ALA A 371 -35.55 -3.81 8.53
CA ALA A 371 -36.79 -3.05 8.63
C ALA A 371 -38.04 -3.95 8.83
N LYS A 372 -38.07 -5.15 8.24
CA LYS A 372 -39.17 -6.10 8.44
C LYS A 372 -39.20 -6.73 9.83
N LYS A 373 -38.05 -6.93 10.50
CA LYS A 373 -38.00 -7.47 11.87
C LYS A 373 -38.60 -6.51 12.92
N VAL A 374 -38.64 -5.20 12.65
CA VAL A 374 -39.17 -4.19 13.58
C VAL A 374 -40.71 -4.16 13.65
N VAL A 375 -41.41 -4.71 12.66
CA VAL A 375 -42.88 -4.70 12.62
C VAL A 375 -43.44 -6.05 13.05
N LYS A 376 -43.27 -6.44 14.31
CA LYS A 376 -44.16 -7.43 14.93
C LYS A 376 -45.41 -6.70 15.43
N PRO A 377 -46.62 -7.02 14.94
CA PRO A 377 -47.84 -6.37 15.42
C PRO A 377 -48.00 -6.68 16.91
N LYS A 378 -48.07 -5.63 17.74
CA LYS A 378 -48.56 -5.74 19.11
C LYS A 378 -49.90 -6.45 19.04
N LYS A 379 -49.96 -7.70 19.53
CA LYS A 379 -51.22 -8.40 19.79
C LYS A 379 -52.02 -7.50 20.74
N GLN A 380 -52.99 -6.76 20.20
CA GLN A 380 -53.99 -6.08 21.01
C GLN A 380 -54.72 -7.17 21.79
N SER A 381 -54.48 -7.23 23.09
CA SER A 381 -55.29 -8.02 24.00
C SER A 381 -56.69 -7.42 24.02
N ILE A 382 -57.62 -8.05 23.29
CA ILE A 382 -59.05 -7.79 23.44
C ILE A 382 -59.41 -8.26 24.86
N LYS A 383 -59.53 -7.31 25.79
CA LYS A 383 -60.17 -7.55 27.09
C LYS A 383 -61.66 -7.73 26.84
N ASN A 384 -62.13 -8.97 26.97
CA ASN A 384 -63.55 -9.24 27.15
C ASN A 384 -63.91 -8.93 28.60
N GLU A 385 -64.62 -7.83 28.83
CA GLU A 385 -65.36 -7.60 30.07
C GLU A 385 -66.72 -8.31 29.98
N ARG A 386 -66.98 -9.20 30.93
CA ARG A 386 -68.31 -9.69 31.29
C ARG A 386 -68.38 -9.80 32.81
#